data_AF-A0A9E1XQ19-F1
#
_entry.id   AF-A0A9E1XQ19-F1
#
_cell.length_a   1.000
_cell.length_b   1.000
_cell.length_c   1.000
_cell.angle_alpha   90.00
_cell.angle_beta   90.00
_cell.angle_gamma   90.00
#
_symmetry.space_group_name_H-M   'P 1'
#
loop_
_entity.id
_entity.type
_entity.pdbx_description
1 polymer ?
#
loop_
_entity_poly.entity_id
_entity_poly.type
_entity_poly.pdbx_seq_one_letter_code
_entity_poly.pdbx_strand_id
1 'polypeptide(L)'
;QAEWNGRGDMRRNTFTNNIVTYSNPEAVYIRSGGWNPAVLKECDRNVIWWSGGELAEAKGAVPAGTWEKWLELGFDENSVLGDPQFVDAAKDDYRLKPTSPAWGIGFKRIPVEKIGIKGYRH
;
A
#
# COMPACT_ATOMS: atom_id res chain seq x y z
N GLN A 1 30.72 -13.93 18.02
CA GLN A 1 30.93 -14.07 16.57
C GLN A 1 29.61 -13.70 15.91
N ALA A 2 29.59 -12.64 15.09
CA ALA A 2 28.39 -12.23 14.36
C ALA A 2 28.53 -12.78 12.95
N GLU A 3 27.71 -13.79 12.62
CA GLU A 3 27.66 -14.35 11.27
C GLU A 3 26.83 -13.40 10.38
N TRP A 4 27.49 -12.80 9.41
CA TRP A 4 26.90 -11.96 8.38
C TRP A 4 26.70 -12.82 7.11
N ASN A 5 25.45 -12.99 6.68
CA ASN A 5 25.05 -13.93 5.61
C ASN A 5 24.65 -13.25 4.29
N GLY A 6 25.35 -12.19 3.88
CA GLY A 6 25.50 -11.83 2.46
C GLY A 6 24.33 -11.11 1.77
N ARG A 7 23.09 -11.27 2.21
CA ARG A 7 21.93 -10.42 1.88
C ARG A 7 20.98 -10.53 3.06
N GLY A 8 20.73 -9.44 3.78
CA GLY A 8 19.72 -9.46 4.83
C GLY A 8 18.37 -9.71 4.17
N ASP A 9 17.86 -10.94 4.25
CA ASP A 9 16.55 -11.29 3.73
C ASP A 9 15.51 -10.49 4.54
N MET A 10 15.05 -9.37 3.98
CA MET A 10 13.95 -8.59 4.54
C MET A 10 12.68 -9.44 4.45
N ARG A 11 12.34 -10.12 5.55
CA ARG A 11 11.19 -11.00 5.67
C ARG A 11 10.24 -10.49 6.74
N ARG A 12 8.98 -10.92 6.68
CA ARG A 12 7.92 -10.62 7.66
C ARG A 12 7.54 -9.15 7.77
N ASN A 13 7.56 -8.41 6.66
CA ASN A 13 7.06 -7.04 6.63
C ASN A 13 5.54 -7.00 6.84
N THR A 14 5.05 -5.95 7.48
CA THR A 14 3.61 -5.68 7.62
C THR A 14 3.27 -4.45 6.77
N PHE A 15 2.36 -4.63 5.81
CA PHE A 15 1.89 -3.59 4.91
C PHE A 15 0.37 -3.43 5.03
N THR A 16 -0.06 -2.65 6.01
CA THR A 16 -1.48 -2.50 6.34
C THR A 16 -1.92 -1.06 6.49
N ASN A 17 -3.20 -0.78 6.25
CA ASN A 17 -3.79 0.53 6.43
C ASN A 17 -3.13 1.62 5.57
N ASN A 18 -2.71 1.27 4.35
CA ASN A 18 -2.12 2.19 3.40
C ASN A 18 -3.12 2.66 2.35
N ILE A 19 -2.80 3.79 1.71
CA ILE A 19 -3.44 4.24 0.48
C ILE A 19 -2.36 4.25 -0.60
N VAL A 20 -2.49 3.35 -1.57
CA VAL A 20 -1.53 3.21 -2.68
C VAL A 20 -2.20 3.63 -3.96
N THR A 21 -1.66 4.69 -4.55
CA THR A 21 -2.18 5.33 -5.77
C THR A 21 -1.06 5.46 -6.78
N TYR A 22 -1.36 5.14 -8.03
CA TYR A 22 -0.44 5.30 -9.15
C TYR A 22 -1.20 5.48 -10.46
N SER A 23 -0.57 6.12 -11.44
CA SER A 23 -1.15 6.39 -12.76
C SER A 23 -0.37 5.75 -13.91
N ASN A 24 0.92 5.46 -13.71
CA ASN A 24 1.76 4.81 -14.72
C ASN A 24 1.29 3.37 -14.96
N PRO A 25 0.96 2.97 -16.21
CA PRO A 25 0.56 1.59 -16.53
C PRO A 25 1.65 0.55 -16.23
N GLU A 26 2.92 0.95 -16.18
CA GLU A 26 4.05 0.06 -15.84
C GLU A 26 4.33 -0.02 -14.33
N ALA A 27 3.63 0.79 -13.52
CA ALA A 27 3.74 0.72 -12.07
C ALA A 27 2.97 -0.49 -11.53
N VAL A 28 3.52 -1.07 -10.47
CA VAL A 28 2.94 -2.24 -9.80
C VAL A 28 2.67 -1.86 -8.35
N TYR A 29 1.62 -2.42 -7.77
CA TYR A 29 1.24 -2.19 -6.38
C TYR A 29 2.36 -2.62 -5.42
N ILE A 30 2.93 -3.82 -5.60
CA ILE A 30 4.07 -4.30 -4.82
C ILE A 30 5.14 -4.85 -5.78
N ARG A 31 6.38 -4.40 -5.63
CA ARG A 31 7.54 -4.96 -6.33
C ARG A 31 8.46 -5.63 -5.32
N SER A 32 8.74 -6.92 -5.52
CA SER A 32 9.67 -7.68 -4.68
C SER A 32 10.67 -8.44 -5.55
N GLY A 33 11.95 -8.08 -5.48
CA GLY A 33 13.02 -8.88 -6.06
C GLY A 33 13.17 -10.19 -5.29
N GLY A 34 13.16 -11.34 -5.97
CA GLY A 34 13.22 -12.65 -5.30
C GLY A 34 11.98 -12.96 -4.46
N TRP A 35 10.80 -12.63 -4.98
CA TRP A 35 9.52 -12.85 -4.29
C TRP A 35 9.41 -14.23 -3.63
N ASN A 36 9.00 -14.21 -2.37
CA ASN A 36 8.60 -15.36 -1.57
C ASN A 36 7.47 -14.86 -0.65
N PRO A 37 6.36 -15.61 -0.47
CA PRO A 37 5.26 -15.18 0.41
C PRO A 37 5.72 -14.79 1.83
N ALA A 38 6.79 -15.39 2.36
CA ALA A 38 7.37 -15.06 3.67
C ALA A 38 7.99 -13.65 3.77
N VAL A 39 8.15 -12.93 2.65
CA VAL A 39 8.54 -11.52 2.64
C VAL A 39 7.50 -10.65 3.35
N LEU A 40 6.22 -11.00 3.23
CA LEU A 40 5.12 -10.32 3.90
C LEU A 40 4.59 -11.22 5.02
N LYS A 41 4.59 -10.69 6.24
CA LYS A 41 3.85 -11.30 7.34
C LYS A 41 2.36 -10.99 7.19
N GLU A 42 2.04 -9.77 6.77
CA GLU A 42 0.68 -9.28 6.65
C GLU A 42 0.67 -8.20 5.55
N CYS A 43 -0.31 -8.29 4.66
CA CYS A 43 -0.61 -7.28 3.67
C CYS A 43 -2.12 -7.22 3.56
N ASP A 44 -2.76 -6.22 4.16
CA ASP A 44 -4.22 -6.19 4.29
C ASP A 44 -4.76 -4.79 4.64
N ARG A 45 -6.05 -4.56 4.43
CA ARG A 45 -6.74 -3.29 4.76
C ARG A 45 -6.05 -2.11 4.09
N ASN A 46 -5.80 -2.18 2.80
CA ASN A 46 -5.23 -1.10 2.00
C ASN A 46 -6.30 -0.56 1.02
N VAL A 47 -6.23 0.72 0.69
CA VAL A 47 -6.93 1.26 -0.49
C VAL A 47 -5.94 1.25 -1.64
N ILE A 48 -6.27 0.57 -2.73
CA ILE A 48 -5.39 0.43 -3.89
C ILE A 48 -6.10 1.01 -5.10
N TRP A 49 -5.47 1.98 -5.74
CA TRP A 49 -6.05 2.67 -6.88
C TRP A 49 -5.02 2.89 -7.98
N TRP A 50 -5.24 2.20 -9.10
CA TRP A 50 -4.60 2.56 -10.35
C TRP A 50 -5.55 3.50 -11.11
N SER A 51 -5.14 4.74 -11.33
CA SER A 51 -5.98 5.73 -12.02
C SER A 51 -5.94 5.59 -13.55
N GLY A 52 -5.18 4.63 -14.08
CA GLY A 52 -4.98 4.40 -15.52
C GLY A 52 -5.80 3.24 -16.11
N GLY A 53 -6.59 2.52 -15.30
CA GLY A 53 -7.39 1.37 -15.73
C GLY A 53 -7.92 0.55 -14.54
N GLU A 54 -8.47 -0.63 -14.83
CA GLU A 54 -8.96 -1.55 -13.80
C GLU A 54 -7.82 -2.35 -13.18
N LEU A 55 -7.63 -2.23 -11.86
CA LEU A 55 -6.53 -2.91 -11.17
C LEU A 55 -6.65 -4.44 -11.24
N ALA A 56 -7.88 -4.97 -11.18
CA ALA A 56 -8.12 -6.40 -11.30
C ALA A 56 -7.62 -6.97 -12.64
N GLU A 57 -7.52 -6.13 -13.68
CA GLU A 57 -7.06 -6.52 -15.00
C GLU A 57 -5.54 -6.33 -15.20
N ALA A 58 -4.86 -5.68 -14.24
CA ALA A 58 -3.44 -5.38 -14.29
C ALA A 58 -2.60 -6.64 -13.99
N LYS A 59 -2.30 -7.42 -15.03
CA LYS A 59 -1.34 -8.53 -14.97
C LYS A 59 0.00 -8.03 -14.42
N GLY A 60 0.50 -8.66 -13.35
CA GLY A 60 1.78 -8.29 -12.75
C GLY A 60 1.74 -7.13 -11.74
N ALA A 61 0.56 -6.62 -11.37
CA ALA A 61 0.44 -5.60 -10.32
C ALA A 61 0.99 -6.08 -8.96
N VAL A 62 1.02 -7.39 -8.73
CA VAL A 62 1.53 -8.03 -7.52
C VAL A 62 2.63 -9.06 -7.85
N PRO A 63 3.57 -9.33 -6.92
CA PRO A 63 4.64 -10.30 -7.13
C PRO A 63 4.17 -11.73 -7.37
N ALA A 64 2.94 -12.09 -6.95
CA ALA A 64 2.33 -13.40 -7.18
C ALA A 64 1.78 -13.59 -8.61
N GLY A 65 1.86 -12.56 -9.46
CA GLY A 65 1.49 -12.59 -10.87
C GLY A 65 0.09 -12.06 -11.17
N THR A 66 -0.94 -12.59 -10.52
CA THR A 66 -2.33 -12.09 -10.66
C THR A 66 -2.94 -11.74 -9.31
N TRP A 67 -4.01 -10.94 -9.34
CA TRP A 67 -4.72 -10.55 -8.12
C TRP A 67 -5.39 -11.75 -7.45
N GLU A 68 -5.92 -12.71 -8.20
CA GLU A 68 -6.52 -13.92 -7.65
C GLU A 68 -5.49 -14.74 -6.87
N LYS A 69 -4.30 -14.94 -7.43
CA LYS A 69 -3.20 -15.62 -6.74
C LYS A 69 -2.71 -14.84 -5.51
N TRP A 70 -2.85 -13.52 -5.51
CA TRP A 70 -2.52 -12.69 -4.35
C TRP A 70 -3.49 -12.94 -3.19
N LEU A 71 -4.79 -12.95 -3.50
CA LEU A 71 -5.85 -13.28 -2.55
C LEU A 71 -5.72 -14.72 -2.04
N GLU A 72 -5.40 -15.69 -2.90
CA GLU A 72 -5.17 -17.09 -2.50
C GLU A 72 -4.03 -17.26 -1.48
N LEU A 73 -3.08 -16.32 -1.43
CA LEU A 73 -2.01 -16.29 -0.43
C LEU A 73 -2.45 -15.68 0.91
N GLY A 74 -3.70 -15.21 1.02
CA GLY A 74 -4.25 -14.57 2.21
C GLY A 74 -3.88 -13.09 2.34
N PHE A 75 -3.51 -12.44 1.24
CA PHE A 75 -3.19 -11.00 1.22
C PHE A 75 -4.34 -10.18 0.65
N ASP A 76 -4.53 -8.98 1.20
CA ASP A 76 -5.47 -7.95 0.77
C ASP A 76 -6.95 -8.42 0.70
N GLU A 77 -7.32 -9.42 1.50
CA GLU A 77 -8.69 -9.93 1.62
C GLU A 77 -9.69 -8.87 2.13
N ASN A 78 -9.23 -7.89 2.91
CA ASN A 78 -10.03 -6.78 3.44
C ASN A 78 -9.63 -5.43 2.82
N SER A 79 -8.92 -5.44 1.70
CA SER A 79 -8.53 -4.24 0.98
C SER A 79 -9.59 -3.78 0.00
N VAL A 80 -9.58 -2.48 -0.31
CA VAL A 80 -10.55 -1.85 -1.22
C VAL A 80 -9.85 -1.41 -2.48
N LEU A 81 -10.36 -1.85 -3.63
CA LEU A 81 -9.94 -1.37 -4.93
C LEU A 81 -10.80 -0.18 -5.33
N GLY A 82 -10.19 0.99 -5.56
CA GLY A 82 -10.93 2.18 -6.02
C GLY A 82 -10.37 3.51 -5.53
N ASP A 83 -10.93 4.60 -6.07
CA ASP A 83 -10.49 5.97 -5.83
C ASP A 83 -10.47 6.30 -4.31
N PRO A 84 -9.32 6.71 -3.74
CA PRO A 84 -9.21 7.10 -2.34
C PRO A 84 -9.91 8.42 -2.01
N GLN A 85 -10.36 9.18 -3.00
CA GLN A 85 -11.10 10.44 -2.86
C GLN A 85 -10.29 11.54 -2.16
N PHE A 86 -9.13 11.86 -2.72
CA PHE A 86 -8.37 13.04 -2.29
C PHE A 86 -9.15 14.34 -2.52
N VAL A 87 -8.86 15.35 -1.71
CA VAL A 87 -9.45 16.69 -1.83
C VAL A 87 -8.98 17.36 -3.12
N ASP A 88 -7.67 17.45 -3.35
CA ASP A 88 -7.07 18.01 -4.57
C ASP A 88 -5.64 17.47 -4.80
N ALA A 89 -5.53 16.21 -5.25
CA ALA A 89 -4.23 15.56 -5.48
C ALA A 89 -3.36 16.26 -6.55
N ALA A 90 -3.96 17.02 -7.47
CA ALA A 90 -3.24 17.76 -8.50
C ALA A 90 -2.50 19.00 -7.93
N LYS A 91 -2.88 19.44 -6.73
CA LYS A 91 -2.23 20.52 -5.97
C LYS A 91 -1.57 20.00 -4.68
N ASP A 92 -1.20 18.72 -4.65
CA ASP A 92 -0.58 18.05 -3.50
C ASP A 92 -1.44 18.03 -2.22
N ASP A 93 -2.76 18.20 -2.33
CA ASP A 93 -3.70 18.08 -1.21
C ASP A 93 -4.25 16.66 -1.09
N TYR A 94 -3.45 15.81 -0.45
CA TYR A 94 -3.77 14.40 -0.19
C TYR A 94 -4.65 14.17 1.05
N ARG A 95 -5.32 15.23 1.55
CA ARG A 95 -6.39 15.01 2.54
C ARG A 95 -7.52 14.21 1.89
N LEU A 96 -8.17 13.37 2.69
CA LEU A 96 -9.25 12.51 2.22
C LEU A 96 -10.60 13.19 2.43
N LYS A 97 -11.50 13.05 1.46
CA LYS A 97 -12.89 13.45 1.61
C LYS A 97 -13.58 12.58 2.68
N PRO A 98 -14.64 13.08 3.35
CA PRO A 98 -15.39 12.31 4.36
C PRO A 98 -15.97 10.99 3.83
N THR A 99 -16.21 10.90 2.52
CA THR A 99 -16.76 9.73 1.84
C THR A 99 -15.70 8.72 1.38
N SER A 100 -14.42 8.95 1.70
CA SER A 100 -13.32 8.08 1.26
C SER A 100 -13.48 6.64 1.79
N PRO A 101 -13.20 5.62 0.95
CA PRO A 101 -13.22 4.22 1.39
C PRO A 101 -12.16 3.91 2.46
N ALA A 102 -11.12 4.74 2.56
CA ALA A 102 -10.05 4.57 3.53
C ALA A 102 -10.55 4.59 4.99
N TRP A 103 -11.65 5.29 5.26
CA TRP A 103 -12.24 5.29 6.60
C TRP A 103 -12.82 3.92 6.98
N GLY A 104 -13.35 3.18 6.01
CA GLY A 104 -13.93 1.84 6.23
C GLY A 104 -12.90 0.78 6.63
N ILE A 105 -11.66 0.92 6.14
CA ILE A 105 -10.55 0.01 6.49
C ILE A 105 -9.80 0.44 7.78
N GLY A 106 -10.21 1.53 8.42
CA GLY A 106 -9.58 2.05 9.64
C GLY A 106 -8.33 2.91 9.42
N PHE A 107 -8.17 3.51 8.24
CA PHE A 107 -7.08 4.46 7.98
C PHE A 107 -7.08 5.60 9.01
N LYS A 108 -5.89 5.92 9.52
CA LYS A 108 -5.68 7.06 10.42
C LYS A 108 -4.85 8.11 9.71
N ARG A 109 -5.46 9.29 9.52
CA ARG A 109 -4.76 10.43 8.92
C ARG A 109 -3.50 10.74 9.71
N ILE A 110 -2.38 10.83 8.99
CA ILE A 110 -1.13 11.32 9.54
C ILE A 110 -1.34 12.80 9.92
N PRO A 111 -1.14 13.19 11.19
CA PRO A 111 -1.32 14.58 11.62
C PRO A 111 -0.13 15.41 11.13
N VAL A 112 -0.12 15.77 9.84
CA VAL A 112 0.96 16.52 9.18
C VAL A 112 1.28 17.82 9.88
N GLU A 113 0.28 18.45 10.51
CA GLU A 113 0.44 19.64 11.34
C GLU A 113 1.31 19.44 12.58
N LYS A 114 1.53 18.19 13.00
CA LYS A 114 2.37 17.80 14.15
C LYS A 114 3.76 17.30 13.74
N ILE A 115 4.06 17.29 12.43
CA ILE A 115 5.32 16.77 11.89
C ILE A 115 6.25 17.94 11.55
N GLY A 116 7.52 17.82 11.93
CA GLY A 116 8.57 18.82 11.70
C GLY A 116 9.33 19.19 12.98
N ILE A 117 10.49 19.85 12.84
CA ILE A 117 11.41 20.20 13.95
C ILE A 117 10.73 21.00 15.08
N LYS A 118 9.60 21.67 14.81
CA LYS A 118 8.84 22.47 15.78
C LYS A 118 7.57 21.78 16.31
N GLY A 119 7.26 20.56 15.87
CA GLY A 119 5.95 19.91 16.08
C GLY A 119 5.73 19.22 17.44
N TYR A 120 6.75 19.15 18.30
CA TYR A 120 6.63 18.62 19.66
C TYR A 120 6.72 19.75 20.70
N ARG A 121 5.59 20.37 21.04
CA ARG A 121 5.44 21.07 22.31
C ARG A 121 4.19 20.53 23.00
N HIS A 122 4.42 19.97 24.19
CA HIS A 122 3.40 19.61 25.17
C HIS A 122 2.70 20.86 25.71
#